data_AF-A0A9E1XZV9-F1
#
_entry.id   AF-A0A9E1XZV9-F1
#
_cell.length_a   1.000
_cell.length_b   1.000
_cell.length_c   1.000
_cell.angle_alpha   90.00
_cell.angle_beta   90.00
_cell.angle_gamma   90.00
#
_symmetry.space_group_name_H-M   'P 1'
#
loop_
_entity.id
_entity.type
_entity.pdbx_description
1 polymer ?
#
loop_
_entity_poly.entity_id
_entity_poly.type
_entity_poly.pdbx_seq_one_letter_code
_entity_poly.pdbx_strand_id
1 'polypeptide(L)'
;QVRSPWTDAWEGREDAPDPLPMPLQSLVSEPALSRVNKLAESGHAGARQLATYWVGQGVGLMTHSISAKQVVFDFMEDFLAAKERLQAFLDDE
;
A
#
# COMPACT_ATOMS: atom_id res chain seq x y z
N GLN A 1 -0.87 3.28 -5.75
CA GLN A 1 -1.44 1.94 -6.06
C GLN A 1 -0.27 0.98 -6.24
N VAL A 2 -0.32 -0.22 -5.65
CA VAL A 2 0.69 -1.27 -5.93
C VAL A 2 0.53 -1.70 -7.38
N ARG A 3 1.63 -1.79 -8.14
CA ARG A 3 1.60 -2.44 -9.46
C ARG A 3 1.28 -3.91 -9.30
N SER A 4 0.26 -4.37 -10.01
CA SER A 4 -0.18 -5.75 -10.02
C SER A 4 -0.52 -6.16 -11.45
N PRO A 5 -0.63 -7.47 -11.74
CA PRO A 5 -1.14 -7.95 -13.02
C PRO A 5 -2.52 -7.36 -13.39
N TRP A 6 -3.29 -6.88 -12.41
CA TRP A 6 -4.53 -6.13 -12.65
C TRP A 6 -4.26 -4.75 -13.25
N THR A 7 -3.33 -3.96 -12.69
CA THR A 7 -2.98 -2.64 -13.26
C THR A 7 -2.32 -2.79 -14.63
N ASP A 8 -1.45 -3.79 -14.78
CA ASP A 8 -0.77 -4.06 -16.04
C ASP A 8 -1.75 -4.44 -17.16
N ALA A 9 -2.86 -5.12 -16.83
CA ALA A 9 -3.90 -5.47 -17.80
C ALA A 9 -4.66 -4.26 -18.36
N TRP A 10 -4.77 -3.17 -17.58
CA TRP A 10 -5.40 -1.92 -18.00
C TRP A 10 -4.44 -0.99 -18.74
N GLU A 11 -3.15 -0.98 -18.37
CA GLU A 11 -2.15 -0.05 -18.93
C GLU A 11 -1.36 -0.65 -20.11
N GLY A 12 -1.21 -1.98 -20.18
CA GLY A 12 -0.24 -2.66 -21.05
C GLY A 12 -0.80 -3.24 -22.35
N ARG A 13 -2.07 -2.98 -22.69
CA ARG A 13 -2.75 -3.58 -23.83
C ARG A 13 -3.20 -2.52 -24.82
N GLU A 14 -2.78 -2.67 -26.08
CA GLU A 14 -3.16 -1.78 -27.19
C GLU A 14 -4.68 -1.83 -27.50
N ASP A 15 -5.34 -2.92 -27.08
CA ASP A 15 -6.78 -3.13 -27.14
C ASP A 15 -7.52 -2.83 -25.83
N ALA A 16 -6.84 -2.31 -24.79
CA ALA A 16 -7.52 -1.90 -23.57
C ALA A 16 -8.37 -0.64 -23.84
N PRO A 17 -9.64 -0.63 -23.39
CA PRO A 17 -10.45 0.57 -23.46
C PRO A 17 -9.87 1.68 -22.60
N ASP A 18 -9.98 2.93 -23.06
CA ASP A 18 -9.57 4.09 -22.28
C ASP A 18 -10.25 4.07 -20.90
N PRO A 19 -9.49 4.35 -19.81
CA PRO A 19 -10.07 4.39 -18.47
C PRO A 19 -11.22 5.38 -18.41
N LEU A 20 -12.36 4.95 -17.86
CA LEU A 20 -13.51 5.83 -17.68
C LEU A 20 -13.16 6.94 -16.68
N PRO A 21 -13.75 8.14 -16.83
CA PRO A 21 -13.59 9.18 -15.82
C PRO A 21 -14.18 8.71 -14.49
N MET A 22 -13.52 9.09 -13.40
CA MET A 22 -14.04 8.84 -12.06
C MET A 22 -15.42 9.53 -11.90
N PRO A 23 -16.42 8.88 -11.25
CA PRO A 23 -16.35 7.62 -10.52
C PRO A 23 -16.72 6.36 -11.33
N LEU A 24 -16.96 6.49 -12.65
CA LEU A 24 -17.50 5.40 -13.47
C LEU A 24 -16.56 4.18 -13.53
N GLN A 25 -15.25 4.43 -13.53
CA GLN A 25 -14.25 3.36 -13.49
C GLN A 25 -14.35 2.52 -12.20
N SER A 26 -14.63 3.15 -11.06
CA SER A 26 -14.83 2.46 -9.79
C SER A 26 -16.07 1.58 -9.81
N LEU A 27 -17.19 2.06 -10.38
CA LEU A 27 -18.43 1.29 -10.45
C LEU A 27 -18.29 -0.04 -11.20
N VAL A 28 -17.46 -0.07 -12.25
CA VAL A 28 -17.19 -1.29 -13.03
C VAL A 28 -16.15 -2.19 -12.33
N SER A 29 -15.15 -1.59 -11.70
CA SER A 29 -14.00 -2.32 -11.12
C SER A 29 -14.29 -2.88 -9.73
N GLU A 30 -15.09 -2.20 -8.91
CA GLU A 30 -15.34 -2.54 -7.50
C GLU A 30 -15.93 -3.94 -7.29
N PRO A 31 -16.95 -4.41 -8.04
CA PRO A 31 -17.51 -5.75 -7.83
C PRO A 31 -16.48 -6.85 -8.13
N ALA A 32 -15.66 -6.66 -9.16
CA ALA A 32 -14.62 -7.60 -9.55
C ALA A 32 -13.49 -7.64 -8.50
N LEU A 33 -13.01 -6.47 -8.07
CA LEU A 33 -12.00 -6.34 -7.03
C LEU A 33 -12.47 -6.91 -5.68
N SER A 34 -13.74 -6.71 -5.32
CA SER A 34 -14.34 -7.29 -4.10
C SER A 34 -14.28 -8.82 -4.12
N ARG A 35 -14.58 -9.45 -5.27
CA ARG A 35 -14.50 -10.91 -5.44
C ARG A 35 -13.06 -11.41 -5.41
N VAL A 36 -12.13 -10.69 -6.03
CA VAL A 36 -10.70 -11.00 -5.99
C VAL A 36 -10.18 -10.95 -4.55
N ASN A 37 -10.53 -9.92 -3.78
CA ASN A 37 -10.11 -9.78 -2.39
C ASN A 37 -10.60 -10.95 -1.52
N LYS A 38 -11.88 -11.33 -1.64
CA LYS A 38 -12.43 -12.49 -0.89
C LYS A 38 -11.72 -13.80 -1.22
N LEU A 39 -11.38 -14.02 -2.50
CA LEU A 39 -10.63 -15.21 -2.92
C LEU A 39 -9.16 -15.17 -2.49
N ALA A 40 -8.56 -13.99 -2.42
CA ALA A 40 -7.21 -13.80 -1.91
C ALA A 40 -7.15 -14.11 -0.41
N GLU A 41 -8.12 -13.64 0.37
CA GLU A 41 -8.29 -13.95 1.80
C GLU A 41 -8.49 -15.45 2.07
N SER A 42 -9.18 -16.16 1.17
CA SER A 42 -9.36 -17.62 1.25
C SER A 42 -8.13 -18.42 0.75
N GLY A 43 -7.01 -17.76 0.41
CA GLY A 43 -5.75 -18.40 0.05
C GLY A 43 -5.57 -18.76 -1.44
N HIS A 44 -6.48 -18.34 -2.33
CA HIS A 44 -6.38 -18.67 -3.77
C HIS A 44 -5.13 -18.01 -4.40
N ALA A 45 -4.21 -18.83 -4.93
CA ALA A 45 -2.89 -18.37 -5.40
C ALA A 45 -2.98 -17.29 -6.50
N GLY A 46 -3.87 -17.47 -7.50
CA GLY A 46 -4.06 -16.47 -8.56
C GLY A 46 -4.80 -15.22 -8.11
N ALA A 47 -5.61 -15.30 -7.04
CA ALA A 47 -6.34 -14.14 -6.54
C ALA A 47 -5.44 -13.24 -5.68
N ARG A 48 -4.51 -13.83 -4.93
CA ARG A 48 -3.46 -13.09 -4.20
C ARG A 48 -2.57 -12.25 -5.11
N GLN A 49 -2.33 -12.71 -6.35
CA GLN A 49 -1.57 -11.96 -7.35
C GLN A 49 -2.37 -10.79 -7.93
N LEU A 50 -3.69 -10.93 -8.06
CA LEU A 50 -4.59 -9.89 -8.59
C LEU A 50 -5.06 -8.89 -7.53
N ALA A 51 -4.95 -9.24 -6.25
CA ALA A 51 -5.36 -8.40 -5.12
C ALA A 51 -4.57 -7.09 -5.13
N THR A 52 -5.23 -6.03 -5.56
CA THR A 52 -4.64 -4.70 -5.66
C THR A 52 -5.10 -3.88 -4.48
N TYR A 53 -4.21 -3.70 -3.52
CA TYR A 53 -4.47 -2.85 -2.37
C TYR A 53 -4.04 -1.42 -2.65
N TRP A 54 -4.88 -0.48 -2.22
CA TRP A 54 -4.51 0.92 -2.16
C TRP A 54 -3.45 1.09 -1.07
N VAL A 55 -2.20 1.21 -1.49
CA VAL A 55 -1.10 1.54 -0.58
C VAL A 55 -0.47 2.87 -0.98
N GLY A 56 0.00 3.60 0.02
CA GLY A 56 0.89 4.73 -0.15
C GLY A 56 2.32 4.28 -0.49
N GLN A 57 3.15 5.22 -0.94
CA GLN A 57 4.55 4.94 -1.31
C GLN A 57 5.39 4.37 -0.15
N GLY A 58 4.96 4.55 1.10
CA GLY A 58 5.63 4.02 2.30
C GLY A 58 5.54 2.51 2.50
N VAL A 59 4.75 1.77 1.70
CA VAL A 59 4.62 0.31 1.87
C VAL A 59 5.95 -0.43 1.72
N GLY A 60 6.88 0.11 0.91
CA GLY A 60 8.19 -0.51 0.67
C GLY A 60 9.11 -0.49 1.90
N LEU A 61 8.81 0.35 2.90
CA LEU A 61 9.54 0.43 4.16
C LEU A 61 9.02 -0.59 5.20
N MET A 62 7.84 -1.19 4.97
CA MET A 62 7.23 -2.16 5.88
C MET A 62 7.77 -3.56 5.58
N THR A 63 8.69 -4.03 6.42
CA THR A 63 9.38 -5.32 6.23
C THR A 63 8.92 -6.43 7.19
N HIS A 64 8.26 -6.05 8.29
CA HIS A 64 7.86 -6.97 9.36
C HIS A 64 6.43 -6.69 9.82
N SER A 65 5.73 -7.74 10.25
CA SER A 65 4.45 -7.62 10.93
C SER A 65 4.70 -7.40 12.42
N ILE A 66 4.33 -6.24 12.93
CA ILE A 66 4.48 -5.86 14.34
C ILE A 66 3.13 -5.44 14.93
N SER A 67 2.99 -5.58 16.25
CA SER A 67 1.76 -5.16 16.93
C SER A 67 1.59 -3.64 16.86
N ALA A 68 0.34 -3.17 16.86
CA ALA A 68 0.05 -1.73 16.91
C ALA A 68 0.69 -1.04 18.12
N LYS A 69 0.81 -1.76 19.26
CA LYS A 69 1.53 -1.28 20.44
C LYS A 69 3.00 -1.03 20.11
N GLN A 70 3.67 -2.00 19.48
CA GLN A 70 5.08 -1.87 19.11
C GLN A 70 5.32 -0.69 18.17
N VAL A 71 4.47 -0.50 17.16
CA VAL A 71 4.56 0.67 16.25
C VAL A 71 4.59 1.99 17.01
N VAL A 72 3.72 2.14 18.02
CA VAL A 72 3.65 3.37 18.82
C VAL A 72 4.89 3.52 19.71
N PHE A 73 5.41 2.42 20.28
CA PHE A 73 6.66 2.46 21.04
C PHE A 73 7.86 2.87 20.18
N ASP A 74 8.01 2.27 19.00
CA ASP A 74 9.08 2.60 18.07
C ASP A 74 9.02 4.10 17.69
N PHE A 75 7.83 4.64 17.42
CA PHE A 75 7.66 6.07 17.15
C PHE A 75 8.06 6.98 18.32
N MET A 76 7.77 6.58 19.56
CA MET A 76 8.16 7.34 20.75
C MET A 76 9.68 7.33 20.93
N GLU A 77 10.32 6.17 20.75
CA GLU A 77 11.77 6.02 20.83
C GLU A 77 12.50 6.82 19.74
N ASP A 78 12.05 6.69 18.48
CA ASP A 78 12.61 7.44 17.34
C ASP A 78 12.48 8.95 17.54
N PHE A 79 11.34 9.42 18.06
CA PHE A 79 11.14 10.83 18.36
C PHE A 79 12.10 11.33 19.44
N LEU A 80 12.29 10.57 20.52
CA LEU A 80 13.24 10.91 21.57
C LEU A 80 14.66 10.97 21.03
N ALA A 81 15.10 9.96 20.28
CA ALA A 81 16.42 9.91 19.68
C ALA A 81 16.65 11.08 18.70
N ALA A 82 15.65 11.41 17.87
CA ALA A 82 15.73 12.54 16.95
C ALA A 82 15.83 13.88 17.70
N LYS A 83 15.07 14.04 18.79
CA LYS A 83 15.13 15.23 19.64
C LYS A 83 16.49 15.37 20.32
N GLU A 84 17.01 14.31 20.92
CA GLU A 84 18.34 14.31 21.54
C GLU A 84 19.43 14.65 20.54
N ARG A 85 19.38 14.08 19.33
CA ARG A 85 20.31 14.38 18.24
C ARG A 85 20.23 15.85 17.81
N LEU A 86 19.01 16.41 17.73
CA LEU A 86 18.80 17.80 17.39
C LEU A 86 19.33 18.74 18.48
N GLN A 87 19.09 18.41 19.75
CA GLN A 87 19.60 19.19 20.88
C GLN A 87 21.13 19.18 20.90
N ALA A 88 21.76 18.01 20.79
CA ALA A 88 23.22 17.90 20.71
C ALA A 88 23.80 18.73 19.54
N PHE A 89 23.13 18.75 18.39
CA PHE A 89 23.56 19.57 17.25
C PHE A 89 23.47 21.07 17.52
N LEU A 90 22.46 21.52 18.28
CA LEU A 90 22.27 22.93 18.62
C LEU A 90 23.18 23.39 19.78
N ASP A 91 23.57 22.47 20.67
CA ASP A 91 24.47 22.75 21.80
C ASP A 91 25.96 22.73 21.39
N ASP A 92 26.30 22.19 20.22
CA ASP A 92 27.65 22.17 19.63
C ASP A 92 27.97 23.44 18.78
N GLU A 93 27.05 24.41 18.67
CA GLU A 93 27.30 25.79 18.17
C GLU A 93 27.55 26.79 19.32
#